data_AF-A0A9W3SID2-F1
#
_entry.id   AF-A0A9W3SID2-F1
#
_cell.length_a   1.000
_cell.length_b   1.000
_cell.length_c   1.000
_cell.angle_alpha   90.00
_cell.angle_beta   90.00
_cell.angle_gamma   90.00
#
_symmetry.space_group_name_H-M   'P 1'
#
loop_
_entity.id
_entity.type
_entity.pdbx_description
1 polymer ?
#
loop_
_entity_poly.entity_id
_entity_poly.type
_entity_poly.pdbx_seq_one_letter_code
_entity_poly.pdbx_strand_id
1 'polypeptide(L)'
;MNILKLLAIDFKLKFTTQYSAILNRFAFTKRISNRSLILCSMLLKIAIGIFMFYISTIVFNENYIWNILYGNVGFLIISCFIKSIASYKETALLKSDIYIYSLFSMEKIYNLNMFSSLLWALFGNISSLSLLLLLNMYLKGFVYTILSLTNCILLLIFIFTLFNKISASYFISKIQRPIGAIRFLFYAVFSYLFFFLGYKLVDILKTPFYVVRERIITSKILTDEDYAEKVTQEFSHSIMHPLQDSINKILFVSKSICDSIIFSPYMSFVLLLCIALVLSIKSKPLLNRFIVSLTNKKDLLYYFSKLYALFNRRIFKDDILGFEITLLERERFLISPKFFQMIFFTYESLFYMGLFVNLFQSSHDNVLEYLLFMALVLLIMFNHCFELRTEYPQLFLLGAIKEKIILFRFSGTGIYPLYRSKILLMYILMSIPAICLLMVTIYMMFIHITYIFGIIIICITFILVPIVQMWATTFLIKTDYITYMDVGATAEEELINKMQAIPRKILVLPLLYFLYFLLFMKIPVQVMFYIFSTYVIFYILISGAFIFVSKKYAVNNIKKFDSTWLRL
;
A
#
# COMPACT_ATOMS: atom_id res chain seq x y z
N MET A 1 21.40 -13.04 29.98
CA MET A 1 21.93 -12.55 28.68
C MET A 1 21.99 -11.02 28.69
N ASN A 2 23.13 -10.40 28.37
CA ASN A 2 23.30 -8.93 28.44
C ASN A 2 22.54 -8.23 27.29
N ILE A 3 21.82 -7.14 27.57
CA ILE A 3 21.00 -6.35 26.61
C ILE A 3 21.82 -5.95 25.37
N LEU A 4 23.07 -5.54 25.56
CA LEU A 4 23.97 -5.15 24.48
C LEU A 4 24.30 -6.31 23.53
N LYS A 5 24.48 -7.53 24.05
CA LYS A 5 24.71 -8.72 23.22
C LYS A 5 23.48 -9.04 22.38
N LEU A 6 22.29 -8.86 22.95
CA LEU A 6 21.03 -9.14 22.28
C LEU A 6 20.76 -8.13 21.15
N LEU A 7 20.99 -6.83 21.41
CA LEU A 7 20.95 -5.79 20.38
C LEU A 7 21.96 -6.02 19.25
N ALA A 8 23.18 -6.44 19.58
CA ALA A 8 24.20 -6.73 18.57
C ALA A 8 23.82 -7.90 17.67
N ILE A 9 23.19 -8.95 18.21
CA ILE A 9 22.69 -10.09 17.43
C ILE A 9 21.55 -9.64 16.51
N ASP A 10 20.58 -8.90 17.04
CA ASP A 10 19.43 -8.42 16.26
C ASP A 10 19.87 -7.49 15.12
N PHE A 11 20.80 -6.57 15.39
CA PHE A 11 21.39 -5.69 14.37
C PHE A 11 22.15 -6.49 13.30
N LYS A 12 22.90 -7.52 13.69
CA LYS A 12 23.60 -8.42 12.76
C LYS A 12 22.62 -9.15 11.85
N LEU A 13 21.51 -9.66 12.41
CA LEU A 13 20.46 -10.35 11.65
C LEU A 13 19.78 -9.42 10.63
N LYS A 14 19.43 -8.19 11.05
CA LYS A 14 18.86 -7.16 10.15
C LYS A 14 19.81 -6.80 9.02
N PHE A 15 21.11 -6.65 9.31
CA PHE A 15 22.11 -6.40 8.28
C PHE A 15 22.22 -7.57 7.29
N THR A 16 22.30 -8.81 7.78
CA THR A 16 22.44 -9.98 6.90
C THR A 16 21.20 -10.22 6.04
N THR A 17 20.00 -9.93 6.56
CA THR A 17 18.76 -10.11 5.80
C THR A 17 18.64 -9.04 4.71
N GLN A 18 18.85 -7.77 5.04
CA GLN A 18 18.74 -6.68 4.07
C GLN A 18 19.82 -6.73 2.97
N TYR A 19 21.05 -7.12 3.32
CA TYR A 19 22.16 -7.23 2.37
C TYR A 19 22.37 -8.65 1.83
N SER A 20 21.44 -9.59 2.09
CA SER A 20 21.57 -11.00 1.72
C SER A 20 21.90 -11.21 0.24
N ALA A 21 21.25 -10.46 -0.66
CA ALA A 21 21.52 -10.53 -2.10
C ALA A 21 22.97 -10.16 -2.44
N ILE A 22 23.53 -9.13 -1.80
CA ILE A 22 24.92 -8.70 -2.03
C ILE A 22 25.90 -9.68 -1.37
N LEU A 23 25.60 -10.09 -0.13
CA LEU A 23 26.43 -11.01 0.66
C LEU A 23 26.52 -12.41 0.03
N ASN A 24 25.46 -12.86 -0.64
CA ASN A 24 25.41 -14.14 -1.34
C ASN A 24 26.05 -14.10 -2.73
N ARG A 25 26.01 -12.93 -3.40
CA ARG A 25 26.49 -12.75 -4.78
C ARG A 25 28.01 -12.61 -4.89
N PHE A 26 28.66 -12.00 -3.90
CA PHE A 26 30.11 -11.80 -3.93
C PHE A 26 30.84 -12.83 -3.06
N ALA A 27 31.81 -13.56 -3.63
CA ALA A 27 32.54 -14.58 -2.87
C ALA A 27 33.41 -13.97 -1.74
N PHE A 28 33.90 -12.74 -1.92
CA PHE A 28 34.77 -12.08 -0.94
C PHE A 28 34.04 -11.69 0.36
N THR A 29 32.73 -11.41 0.31
CA THR A 29 31.94 -11.06 1.50
C THR A 29 31.79 -12.22 2.46
N LYS A 30 31.96 -13.47 2.00
CA LYS A 30 31.98 -14.67 2.86
C LYS A 30 33.23 -14.77 3.74
N ARG A 31 34.33 -14.10 3.38
CA ARG A 31 35.60 -14.11 4.12
C ARG A 31 35.70 -12.98 5.16
N ILE A 32 34.81 -11.98 5.10
CA ILE A 32 34.86 -10.80 5.95
C ILE A 32 33.87 -10.96 7.10
N SER A 33 34.29 -10.60 8.32
CA SER A 33 33.41 -10.60 9.47
C SER A 33 32.24 -9.62 9.30
N ASN A 34 31.03 -9.97 9.75
CA ASN A 34 29.88 -9.06 9.67
C ASN A 34 30.12 -7.70 10.34
N ARG A 35 30.99 -7.65 11.37
CA ARG A 35 31.37 -6.39 12.03
C ARG A 35 32.12 -5.46 11.08
N SER A 36 33.11 -6.00 10.36
CA SER A 36 33.88 -5.25 9.36
C SER A 36 32.99 -4.79 8.20
N LEU A 37 32.02 -5.60 7.78
CA LEU A 37 31.05 -5.22 6.75
C LEU A 37 30.13 -4.07 7.20
N ILE A 38 29.65 -4.10 8.44
CA ILE A 38 28.84 -3.01 9.01
C ILE A 38 29.67 -1.72 9.07
N LEU A 39 30.92 -1.78 9.54
CA LEU A 39 31.82 -0.62 9.59
C LEU A 39 32.10 -0.05 8.20
N CYS A 40 32.40 -0.90 7.21
CA CYS A 40 32.60 -0.47 5.83
C CYS A 40 31.35 0.23 5.27
N SER A 41 30.15 -0.32 5.54
CA SER A 41 28.89 0.31 5.17
C SER A 41 28.67 1.67 5.84
N MET A 42 29.04 1.83 7.11
CA MET A 42 29.01 3.15 7.78
C MET A 42 29.93 4.14 7.09
N LEU A 43 31.19 3.78 6.86
CA LEU A 43 32.19 4.65 6.25
C LEU A 43 31.77 5.09 4.85
N LEU A 44 31.23 4.18 4.05
CA LEU A 44 30.73 4.49 2.71
C LEU A 44 29.56 5.48 2.75
N LYS A 45 28.62 5.33 3.71
CA LYS A 45 27.54 6.31 3.90
C LYS A 45 28.06 7.68 4.32
N ILE A 46 29.07 7.73 5.19
CA ILE A 46 29.71 9.00 5.59
C ILE A 46 30.36 9.65 4.36
N ALA A 47 31.10 8.89 3.55
CA ALA A 47 31.72 9.36 2.32
C ALA A 47 30.71 9.93 1.33
N ILE A 48 29.54 9.30 1.18
CA ILE A 48 28.44 9.85 0.36
C ILE A 48 28.00 11.22 0.87
N GLY A 49 27.84 11.40 2.19
CA GLY A 49 27.47 12.69 2.76
C GLY A 49 28.53 13.78 2.54
N ILE A 50 29.83 13.42 2.63
CA ILE A 50 30.95 14.33 2.31
C ILE A 50 30.92 14.72 0.83
N PHE A 51 30.71 13.76 -0.06
CA PHE A 51 30.63 14.01 -1.50
C PHE A 51 29.46 14.93 -1.85
N MET A 52 28.28 14.71 -1.25
CA MET A 52 27.12 15.59 -1.43
C MET A 52 27.37 17.01 -0.91
N PHE A 53 28.09 17.15 0.20
CA PHE A 53 28.50 18.44 0.71
C PHE A 53 29.41 19.17 -0.30
N TYR A 54 30.44 18.49 -0.82
CA TYR A 54 31.35 19.06 -1.82
C TYR A 54 30.62 19.56 -3.08
N ILE A 55 29.69 18.75 -3.61
CA ILE A 55 28.83 19.18 -4.73
C ILE A 55 28.03 20.42 -4.34
N SER A 56 27.41 20.42 -3.15
CA SER A 56 26.56 21.53 -2.73
C SER A 56 27.32 22.86 -2.64
N THR A 57 28.58 22.83 -2.19
CA THR A 57 29.41 24.03 -2.04
C THR A 57 29.97 24.55 -3.37
N ILE A 58 30.13 23.69 -4.37
CA ILE A 58 30.67 24.10 -5.69
C ILE A 58 29.57 24.65 -6.58
N VAL A 59 28.39 24.03 -6.54
CA VAL A 59 27.32 24.31 -7.51
C VAL A 59 26.42 25.46 -7.05
N PHE A 60 26.28 25.69 -5.74
CA PHE A 60 25.26 26.58 -5.21
C PHE A 60 25.82 27.73 -4.37
N ASN A 61 25.25 28.92 -4.56
CA ASN A 61 25.50 30.08 -3.69
C ASN A 61 24.98 29.84 -2.26
N GLU A 62 25.50 30.60 -1.30
CA GLU A 62 25.23 30.45 0.13
C GLU A 62 23.72 30.42 0.49
N ASN A 63 22.89 31.26 -0.14
CA ASN A 63 21.44 31.26 0.06
C ASN A 63 20.78 29.91 -0.30
N TYR A 64 21.29 29.23 -1.33
CA TYR A 64 20.79 27.92 -1.73
C TYR A 64 21.33 26.80 -0.83
N ILE A 65 22.51 26.98 -0.23
CA ILE A 65 23.07 26.05 0.77
C ILE A 65 22.16 26.00 2.02
N TRP A 66 21.57 27.13 2.44
CA TRP A 66 20.54 27.14 3.48
C TRP A 66 19.31 26.29 3.11
N ASN A 67 18.83 26.40 1.87
CA ASN A 67 17.71 25.59 1.38
C ASN A 67 18.05 24.10 1.37
N ILE A 68 19.29 23.73 1.02
CA ILE A 68 19.77 22.34 1.07
C ILE A 68 19.78 21.83 2.52
N LEU A 69 20.23 22.65 3.48
CA LEU A 69 20.18 22.31 4.90
C LEU A 69 18.74 22.06 5.37
N TYR A 70 17.83 23.00 5.09
CA TYR A 70 16.42 22.88 5.45
C TYR A 70 15.77 21.64 4.81
N GLY A 71 16.02 21.41 3.52
CA GLY A 71 15.55 20.22 2.81
C GLY A 71 16.08 18.92 3.41
N ASN A 72 17.36 18.86 3.80
CA ASN A 72 17.97 17.69 4.42
C ASN A 72 17.35 17.38 5.80
N VAL A 73 17.05 18.40 6.60
CA VAL A 73 16.31 18.23 7.86
C VAL A 73 14.91 17.70 7.62
N GLY A 74 14.16 18.28 6.67
CA GLY A 74 12.84 17.79 6.29
C GLY A 74 12.87 16.32 5.86
N PHE A 75 13.87 15.93 5.06
CA PHE A 75 14.11 14.54 4.66
C PHE A 75 14.40 13.62 5.85
N LEU A 76 15.24 14.04 6.81
CA LEU A 76 15.54 13.26 8.02
C LEU A 76 14.28 13.00 8.85
N ILE A 77 13.44 14.02 9.03
CA ILE A 77 12.17 13.92 9.77
C ILE A 77 11.23 12.94 9.07
N ILE A 78 10.99 13.12 7.77
CA ILE A 78 10.09 12.27 6.98
C ILE A 78 10.58 10.83 6.94
N SER A 79 11.88 10.60 6.68
CA SER A 79 12.45 9.26 6.63
C SER A 79 12.35 8.53 7.98
N CYS A 80 12.56 9.25 9.09
CA CYS A 80 12.40 8.69 10.44
C CYS A 80 10.94 8.36 10.76
N PHE A 81 10.02 9.25 10.41
CA PHE A 81 8.58 9.04 10.53
C PHE A 81 8.11 7.78 9.78
N ILE A 82 8.51 7.62 8.50
CA ILE A 82 8.16 6.45 7.70
C ILE A 82 8.74 5.16 8.32
N LYS A 83 10.02 5.18 8.74
CA LYS A 83 10.66 4.02 9.39
C LYS A 83 10.03 3.66 10.73
N SER A 84 9.56 4.66 11.48
CA SER A 84 8.83 4.45 12.74
C SER A 84 7.52 3.70 12.52
N ILE A 85 6.75 4.10 11.50
CA ILE A 85 5.52 3.41 11.10
C ILE A 85 5.83 2.05 10.48
N ALA A 86 6.93 1.87 9.74
CA ALA A 86 7.26 0.54 9.20
C ALA A 86 7.64 -0.47 10.30
N SER A 87 8.34 0.00 11.34
CA SER A 87 8.92 -0.84 12.40
C SER A 87 7.93 -1.28 13.48
N TYR A 88 6.69 -0.78 13.51
CA TYR A 88 5.72 -1.21 14.53
C TYR A 88 5.47 -2.72 14.51
N LYS A 89 5.60 -3.38 13.35
CA LYS A 89 5.39 -4.83 13.23
C LYS A 89 6.46 -5.63 13.99
N GLU A 90 7.67 -5.10 14.10
CA GLU A 90 8.78 -5.72 14.83
C GLU A 90 8.69 -5.45 16.33
N THR A 91 8.12 -4.31 16.72
CA THR A 91 7.95 -3.94 18.13
C THR A 91 6.68 -4.54 18.75
N ALA A 92 5.57 -4.56 18.00
CA ALA A 92 4.26 -5.01 18.48
C ALA A 92 4.07 -6.54 18.43
N LEU A 93 4.75 -7.25 17.52
CA LEU A 93 4.67 -8.70 17.38
C LEU A 93 6.04 -9.34 17.66
N LEU A 94 6.09 -10.22 18.66
CA LEU A 94 7.27 -11.01 18.94
C LEU A 94 7.43 -12.10 17.90
N LYS A 95 8.42 -11.94 17.00
CA LYS A 95 8.70 -12.89 15.91
C LYS A 95 9.73 -13.96 16.24
N SER A 96 10.56 -13.77 17.27
CA SER A 96 11.64 -14.70 17.59
C SER A 96 11.47 -15.35 18.96
N ASP A 97 11.69 -16.66 19.00
CA ASP A 97 11.63 -17.49 20.21
C ASP A 97 12.65 -17.03 21.26
N ILE A 98 13.74 -16.37 20.84
CA ILE A 98 14.80 -15.82 21.70
C ILE A 98 14.22 -14.88 22.78
N TYR A 99 13.17 -14.12 22.44
CA TYR A 99 12.53 -13.22 23.40
C TYR A 99 11.52 -13.93 24.30
N ILE A 100 10.92 -15.03 23.84
CA ILE A 100 10.01 -15.87 24.63
C ILE A 100 10.77 -16.55 25.77
N TYR A 101 12.01 -16.97 25.52
CA TYR A 101 12.89 -17.59 26.52
C TYR A 101 13.72 -16.58 27.33
N SER A 102 13.52 -15.27 27.12
CA SER A 102 14.26 -14.23 27.85
C SER A 102 13.60 -13.94 29.22
N LEU A 103 14.43 -13.78 30.27
CA LEU A 103 13.98 -13.42 31.64
C LEU A 103 13.43 -11.98 31.76
N PHE A 104 13.28 -11.25 30.65
CA PHE A 104 12.84 -9.86 30.65
C PHE A 104 11.31 -9.76 30.64
N SER A 105 10.78 -8.73 31.31
CA SER A 105 9.36 -8.42 31.20
C SER A 105 9.00 -8.03 29.77
N MET A 106 7.76 -8.34 29.34
CA MET A 106 7.26 -8.04 28.00
C MET A 106 7.42 -6.55 27.60
N GLU A 107 7.29 -5.64 28.56
CA GLU A 107 7.53 -4.21 28.37
C GLU A 107 9.01 -3.88 28.08
N LYS A 108 9.94 -4.53 28.79
CA LYS A 108 11.38 -4.38 28.52
C LYS A 108 11.73 -4.92 27.14
N ILE A 109 11.11 -6.02 26.72
CA ILE A 109 11.32 -6.59 25.37
C ILE A 109 10.81 -5.62 24.30
N TYR A 110 9.62 -5.05 24.46
CA TYR A 110 9.09 -4.04 23.53
C TYR A 110 10.03 -2.85 23.38
N ASN A 111 10.50 -2.28 24.50
CA ASN A 111 11.41 -1.15 24.48
C ASN A 111 12.76 -1.51 23.84
N LEU A 112 13.25 -2.74 24.02
CA LEU A 112 14.48 -3.22 23.39
C LEU A 112 14.32 -3.36 21.87
N ASN A 113 13.21 -3.93 21.39
CA ASN A 113 12.91 -4.02 19.95
C ASN A 113 12.74 -2.63 19.31
N MET A 114 12.10 -1.70 20.02
CA MET A 114 11.95 -0.31 19.58
C MET A 114 13.32 0.37 19.50
N PHE A 115 14.18 0.18 20.50
CA PHE A 115 15.54 0.72 20.49
C PHE A 115 16.41 0.12 19.38
N SER A 116 16.35 -1.19 19.15
CA SER A 116 17.01 -1.83 18.00
C SER A 116 16.57 -1.21 16.67
N SER A 117 15.26 -1.01 16.50
CA SER A 117 14.69 -0.42 15.28
C SER A 117 15.07 1.05 15.10
N LEU A 118 15.15 1.81 16.19
CA LEU A 118 15.65 3.19 16.20
C LEU A 118 17.13 3.25 15.77
N LEU A 119 17.99 2.40 16.34
CA LEU A 119 19.39 2.32 15.93
C LEU A 119 19.53 1.98 14.45
N TRP A 120 18.71 1.06 13.95
CA TRP A 120 18.66 0.74 12.53
C TRP A 120 18.23 1.95 11.68
N ALA A 121 17.23 2.70 12.13
CA ALA A 121 16.75 3.88 11.42
C ALA A 121 17.84 4.96 11.32
N LEU A 122 18.54 5.23 12.42
CA LEU A 122 19.69 6.16 12.49
C LEU A 122 20.84 5.68 11.61
N PHE A 123 21.19 4.38 11.67
CA PHE A 123 22.20 3.78 10.79
C PHE A 123 21.88 3.95 9.30
N GLY A 124 20.60 3.86 8.94
CA GLY A 124 20.13 4.11 7.58
C GLY A 124 20.31 5.56 7.12
N ASN A 125 20.32 6.53 8.05
CA ASN A 125 20.35 7.96 7.77
C ASN A 125 21.72 8.61 8.01
N ILE A 126 22.78 7.83 8.21
CA ILE A 126 24.14 8.33 8.49
C ILE A 126 24.63 9.33 7.45
N SER A 127 24.35 9.10 6.16
CA SER A 127 24.77 10.01 5.07
C SER A 127 24.14 11.40 5.17
N SER A 128 22.86 11.46 5.53
CA SER A 128 22.15 12.73 5.71
C SER A 128 22.56 13.44 7.00
N LEU A 129 22.87 12.67 8.06
CA LEU A 129 23.41 13.23 9.30
C LEU A 129 24.84 13.77 9.12
N SER A 130 25.70 13.10 8.34
CA SER A 130 27.04 13.63 8.03
C SER A 130 26.96 14.87 7.14
N LEU A 131 26.05 14.90 6.16
CA LEU A 131 25.77 16.10 5.38
C LEU A 131 25.29 17.27 6.26
N LEU A 132 24.37 17.01 7.21
CA LEU A 132 23.88 18.02 8.15
C LEU A 132 25.01 18.58 9.03
N LEU A 133 25.92 17.72 9.49
CA LEU A 133 27.09 18.13 10.27
C LEU A 133 27.96 19.09 9.47
N LEU A 134 28.33 18.72 8.23
CA LEU A 134 29.21 19.54 7.38
C LEU A 134 28.57 20.87 6.99
N LEU A 135 27.29 20.88 6.63
CA LEU A 135 26.56 22.10 6.29
C LEU A 135 26.46 23.06 7.48
N ASN A 136 26.19 22.56 8.69
CA ASN A 136 26.16 23.40 9.89
C ASN A 136 27.54 23.94 10.27
N MET A 137 28.60 23.13 10.10
CA MET A 137 29.97 23.58 10.32
C MET A 137 30.33 24.74 9.40
N TYR A 138 29.95 24.63 8.12
CA TYR A 138 30.19 25.65 7.11
C TYR A 138 29.40 26.94 7.38
N LEU A 139 28.11 26.84 7.74
CA LEU A 139 27.21 28.00 7.86
C LEU A 139 27.19 28.69 9.24
N LYS A 140 27.29 27.94 10.35
CA LYS A 140 27.12 28.48 11.72
C LYS A 140 28.30 28.23 12.67
N GLY A 141 29.31 27.47 12.23
CA GLY A 141 30.47 27.13 13.05
C GLY A 141 30.24 26.02 14.09
N PHE A 142 31.29 25.69 14.85
CA PHE A 142 31.38 24.45 15.63
C PHE A 142 30.37 24.32 16.77
N VAL A 143 30.20 25.37 17.59
CA VAL A 143 29.33 25.31 18.78
C VAL A 143 27.86 25.11 18.37
N TYR A 144 27.39 25.87 17.39
CA TYR A 144 26.04 25.73 16.84
C TYR A 144 25.83 24.40 16.12
N THR A 145 26.89 23.83 15.54
CA THR A 145 26.83 22.49 14.93
C THR A 145 26.54 21.43 15.98
N ILE A 146 27.25 21.43 17.12
CA ILE A 146 27.00 20.46 18.18
C ILE A 146 25.56 20.57 18.66
N LEU A 147 25.10 21.79 18.98
CA LEU A 147 23.74 22.04 19.45
C LEU A 147 22.67 21.61 18.43
N SER A 148 22.83 21.98 17.16
CA SER A 148 21.86 21.61 16.12
C SER A 148 21.80 20.10 15.90
N LEU A 149 22.94 19.42 15.98
CA LEU A 149 23.03 17.98 15.80
C LEU A 149 22.44 17.23 17.01
N THR A 150 22.65 17.70 18.24
CA THR A 150 22.00 17.13 19.44
C THR A 150 20.48 17.32 19.38
N ASN A 151 20.00 18.54 19.09
CA ASN A 151 18.57 18.83 18.93
C ASN A 151 17.95 17.96 17.82
N CYS A 152 18.62 17.83 16.67
CA CYS A 152 18.14 17.03 15.56
C CYS A 152 18.05 15.54 15.95
N ILE A 153 19.08 14.96 16.58
CA ILE A 153 19.04 13.56 17.02
C ILE A 153 17.92 13.34 18.04
N LEU A 154 17.78 14.23 19.03
CA LEU A 154 16.71 14.15 20.03
C LEU A 154 15.33 14.24 19.37
N LEU A 155 15.14 15.14 18.40
CA LEU A 155 13.90 15.26 17.64
C LEU A 155 13.60 13.96 16.88
N LEU A 156 14.59 13.36 16.23
CA LEU A 156 14.44 12.08 15.53
C LEU A 156 14.05 10.96 16.49
N ILE A 157 14.67 10.88 17.68
CA ILE A 157 14.32 9.91 18.73
C ILE A 157 12.88 10.12 19.21
N PHE A 158 12.49 11.37 19.47
CA PHE A 158 11.14 11.71 19.90
C PHE A 158 10.09 11.30 18.86
N ILE A 159 10.27 11.71 17.61
CA ILE A 159 9.38 11.35 16.49
C ILE A 159 9.30 9.83 16.34
N PHE A 160 10.45 9.14 16.35
CA PHE A 160 10.48 7.70 16.18
C PHE A 160 9.72 6.97 17.29
N THR A 161 9.98 7.32 18.55
CA THR A 161 9.37 6.66 19.71
C THR A 161 7.87 6.95 19.81
N LEU A 162 7.47 8.21 19.60
CA LEU A 162 6.07 8.63 19.62
C LEU A 162 5.25 7.88 18.57
N PHE A 163 5.65 7.95 17.30
CA PHE A 163 4.89 7.34 16.21
C PHE A 163 4.95 5.81 16.22
N ASN A 164 6.03 5.20 16.74
CA ASN A 164 6.11 3.74 16.86
C ASN A 164 5.15 3.27 17.95
N LYS A 165 5.12 3.94 19.12
CA LYS A 165 4.15 3.63 20.19
C LYS A 165 2.72 3.84 19.75
N ILE A 166 2.41 4.94 19.06
CA ILE A 166 1.06 5.19 18.51
C ILE A 166 0.69 4.08 17.53
N SER A 167 1.57 3.74 16.59
CA SER A 167 1.33 2.72 15.56
C SER A 167 1.20 1.30 16.16
N ALA A 168 2.06 0.94 17.10
CA ALA A 168 2.03 -0.34 17.80
C ALA A 168 0.78 -0.45 18.68
N SER A 169 0.45 0.59 19.46
CA SER A 169 -0.76 0.64 20.26
C SER A 169 -2.01 0.56 19.37
N TYR A 170 -2.02 1.26 18.23
CA TYR A 170 -3.08 1.15 17.24
C TYR A 170 -3.20 -0.27 16.70
N PHE A 171 -2.09 -0.92 16.34
CA PHE A 171 -2.08 -2.29 15.82
C PHE A 171 -2.54 -3.31 16.88
N ILE A 172 -2.04 -3.23 18.12
CA ILE A 172 -2.44 -4.10 19.23
C ILE A 172 -3.92 -3.89 19.56
N SER A 173 -4.34 -2.62 19.63
CA SER A 173 -5.73 -2.23 19.78
C SER A 173 -6.57 -2.81 18.64
N LYS A 174 -6.05 -2.84 17.40
CA LYS A 174 -6.70 -3.44 16.23
C LYS A 174 -7.02 -4.92 16.42
N ILE A 175 -6.15 -5.65 17.11
CA ILE A 175 -6.32 -7.08 17.37
C ILE A 175 -7.23 -7.31 18.58
N GLN A 176 -7.02 -6.59 19.69
CA GLN A 176 -7.66 -6.88 20.97
C GLN A 176 -9.03 -6.19 21.18
N ARG A 177 -9.22 -4.98 20.65
CA ARG A 177 -10.45 -4.18 20.84
C ARG A 177 -11.52 -4.56 19.81
N PRO A 178 -12.82 -4.31 20.08
CA PRO A 178 -13.88 -4.47 19.08
C PRO A 178 -13.64 -3.59 17.85
N ILE A 179 -14.05 -4.06 16.68
CA ILE A 179 -14.14 -3.20 15.48
C ILE A 179 -15.33 -2.26 15.70
N GLY A 180 -15.06 -0.96 15.80
CA GLY A 180 -16.06 0.07 16.11
C GLY A 180 -15.77 1.40 15.43
N ALA A 181 -16.56 2.42 15.79
CA ALA A 181 -16.60 3.73 15.12
C ALA A 181 -15.23 4.43 15.01
N ILE A 182 -14.37 4.35 16.03
CA ILE A 182 -13.03 4.98 16.00
C ILE A 182 -12.18 4.42 14.85
N ARG A 183 -12.23 3.11 14.59
CA ARG A 183 -11.48 2.51 13.48
C ARG A 183 -12.09 2.85 12.13
N PHE A 184 -13.42 3.00 12.08
CA PHE A 184 -14.10 3.49 10.89
C PHE A 184 -13.67 4.92 10.58
N LEU A 185 -13.55 5.79 11.59
CA LEU A 185 -13.04 7.15 11.44
C LEU A 185 -11.61 7.16 10.89
N PHE A 186 -10.71 6.33 11.42
CA PHE A 186 -9.37 6.18 10.85
C PHE A 186 -9.41 5.73 9.39
N TYR A 187 -10.23 4.72 9.06
CA TYR A 187 -10.42 4.29 7.68
C TYR A 187 -10.90 5.47 6.82
N ALA A 188 -11.92 6.22 7.23
CA ALA A 188 -12.46 7.36 6.50
C ALA A 188 -11.43 8.47 6.27
N VAL A 189 -10.61 8.81 7.27
CA VAL A 189 -9.54 9.81 7.14
C VAL A 189 -8.48 9.37 6.13
N PHE A 190 -8.02 8.12 6.21
CA PHE A 190 -7.06 7.60 5.23
C PHE A 190 -7.68 7.51 3.83
N SER A 191 -8.93 7.05 3.73
CA SER A 191 -9.70 7.00 2.49
C SER A 191 -9.80 8.37 1.83
N TYR A 192 -10.11 9.42 2.61
CA TYR A 192 -10.14 10.79 2.13
C TYR A 192 -8.76 11.28 1.66
N LEU A 193 -7.69 10.93 2.39
CA LEU A 193 -6.32 11.27 2.00
C LEU A 193 -5.93 10.63 0.66
N PHE A 194 -6.22 9.35 0.44
CA PHE A 194 -5.95 8.68 -0.82
C PHE A 194 -6.77 9.26 -1.98
N PHE A 195 -8.05 9.55 -1.74
CA PHE A 195 -8.90 10.26 -2.71
C PHE A 195 -8.30 11.63 -3.06
N PHE A 196 -7.92 12.42 -2.07
CA PHE A 196 -7.34 13.75 -2.26
C PHE A 196 -6.00 13.70 -3.01
N LEU A 197 -5.14 12.71 -2.73
CA LEU A 197 -3.89 12.51 -3.47
C LEU A 197 -4.15 12.22 -4.95
N GLY A 198 -5.12 11.35 -5.26
CA GLY A 198 -5.54 11.08 -6.64
C GLY A 198 -6.07 12.35 -7.30
N TYR A 199 -6.98 13.06 -6.65
CA TYR A 199 -7.52 14.32 -7.14
C TYR A 199 -6.40 15.33 -7.44
N LYS A 200 -5.46 15.55 -6.52
CA LYS A 200 -4.37 16.52 -6.70
C LYS A 200 -3.38 16.15 -7.80
N LEU A 201 -3.19 14.86 -8.06
CA LEU A 201 -2.32 14.41 -9.15
C LEU A 201 -2.83 14.91 -10.51
N VAL A 202 -4.14 14.80 -10.77
CA VAL A 202 -4.73 15.34 -12.01
C VAL A 202 -4.69 16.86 -12.04
N ASP A 203 -4.94 17.51 -10.90
CA ASP A 203 -4.92 18.98 -10.80
C ASP A 203 -3.56 19.58 -11.21
N ILE A 204 -2.46 18.89 -10.87
CA ILE A 204 -1.10 19.29 -11.23
C ILE A 204 -0.80 18.99 -12.70
N LEU A 205 -1.32 17.88 -13.23
CA LEU A 205 -1.00 17.42 -14.58
C LEU A 205 -1.90 18.01 -15.68
N LYS A 206 -3.04 18.61 -15.34
CA LYS A 206 -4.00 19.14 -16.34
C LYS A 206 -3.38 20.21 -17.24
N THR A 207 -2.59 21.12 -16.67
CA THR A 207 -1.94 22.22 -17.38
C THR A 207 -0.86 21.74 -18.35
N PRO A 208 0.10 20.87 -17.97
CA PRO A 208 1.04 20.33 -18.94
C PRO A 208 0.36 19.50 -20.02
N PHE A 209 -0.69 18.73 -19.68
CA PHE A 209 -1.44 17.99 -20.70
C PHE A 209 -2.16 18.91 -21.69
N TYR A 210 -2.75 20.00 -21.24
CA TYR A 210 -3.36 21.00 -22.13
C TYR A 210 -2.34 21.58 -23.12
N VAL A 211 -1.15 21.95 -22.65
CA VAL A 211 -0.08 22.48 -23.52
C VAL A 211 0.33 21.44 -24.57
N VAL A 212 0.50 20.18 -24.17
CA VAL A 212 0.83 19.10 -25.12
C VAL A 212 -0.29 18.92 -26.16
N ARG A 213 -1.53 18.84 -25.71
CA ARG A 213 -2.70 18.57 -26.54
C ARG A 213 -2.98 19.67 -27.56
N GLU A 214 -2.96 20.93 -27.12
CA GLU A 214 -3.38 22.06 -27.95
C GLU A 214 -2.24 22.66 -28.77
N ARG A 215 -1.00 22.59 -28.28
CA ARG A 215 0.10 23.38 -28.84
C ARG A 215 1.27 22.56 -29.38
N ILE A 216 1.59 21.42 -28.77
CA ILE A 216 2.72 20.58 -29.21
C ILE A 216 2.34 19.69 -30.40
N ILE A 217 1.10 19.21 -30.47
CA ILE A 217 0.69 18.25 -31.51
C ILE A 217 0.38 18.90 -32.86
N THR A 218 0.34 20.23 -32.92
CA THR A 218 0.21 20.95 -34.20
C THR A 218 1.49 20.82 -35.02
N SER A 219 1.37 20.50 -36.31
CA SER A 219 2.51 20.45 -37.27
C SER A 219 3.34 21.73 -37.30
N LYS A 220 2.75 22.85 -36.84
CA LYS A 220 3.41 24.15 -36.66
C LYS A 220 4.69 24.06 -35.80
N ILE A 221 4.75 23.17 -34.81
CA ILE A 221 5.95 23.02 -33.96
C ILE A 221 7.17 22.50 -34.71
N LEU A 222 6.96 21.80 -35.83
CA LEU A 222 8.03 21.25 -36.66
C LEU A 222 8.52 22.24 -37.72
N THR A 223 7.78 23.34 -37.93
CA THR A 223 8.01 24.29 -39.03
C THR A 223 8.37 25.69 -38.56
N ASP A 224 8.11 26.03 -37.30
CA ASP A 224 8.26 27.38 -36.73
C ASP A 224 9.04 27.28 -35.41
N GLU A 225 10.32 27.66 -35.44
CA GLU A 225 11.25 27.59 -34.30
C GLU A 225 10.83 28.50 -33.14
N ASP A 226 10.34 29.71 -33.43
CA ASP A 226 9.86 30.66 -32.41
C ASP A 226 8.62 30.11 -31.69
N TYR A 227 7.71 29.49 -32.45
CA TYR A 227 6.56 28.81 -31.87
C TYR A 227 6.99 27.60 -31.03
N ALA A 228 7.98 26.82 -31.48
CA ALA A 228 8.50 25.69 -30.72
C ALA A 228 9.18 26.11 -29.42
N GLU A 229 9.98 27.18 -29.43
CA GLU A 229 10.61 27.72 -28.22
C GLU A 229 9.55 28.21 -27.23
N LYS A 230 8.55 28.96 -27.70
CA LYS A 230 7.46 29.44 -26.84
C LYS A 230 6.66 28.29 -26.21
N VAL A 231 6.34 27.26 -26.98
CA VAL A 231 5.56 26.12 -26.48
C VAL A 231 6.38 25.26 -25.50
N THR A 232 7.69 25.09 -25.73
CA THR A 232 8.57 24.38 -24.79
C THR A 232 8.77 25.16 -23.48
N GLN A 233 8.87 26.48 -23.54
CA GLN A 233 8.86 27.35 -22.36
C GLN A 233 7.53 27.27 -21.60
N GLU A 234 6.38 27.35 -22.29
CA GLU A 234 5.05 27.19 -21.67
C GLU A 234 4.90 25.80 -21.01
N PHE A 235 5.37 24.74 -21.66
CA PHE A 235 5.35 23.39 -21.11
C PHE A 235 6.24 23.27 -19.87
N SER A 236 7.48 23.75 -19.92
CA SER A 236 8.39 23.71 -18.78
C SER A 236 7.84 24.51 -17.59
N HIS A 237 7.31 25.72 -17.83
CA HIS A 237 6.68 26.54 -16.81
C HIS A 237 5.46 25.86 -16.19
N SER A 238 4.63 25.18 -17.01
CA SER A 238 3.45 24.46 -16.53
C SER A 238 3.76 23.32 -15.57
N ILE A 239 4.97 22.75 -15.64
CA ILE A 239 5.47 21.71 -14.73
C ILE A 239 6.22 22.34 -13.56
N MET A 240 7.08 23.31 -13.83
CA MET A 240 7.97 23.90 -12.82
C MET A 240 7.20 24.71 -11.79
N HIS A 241 6.20 25.50 -12.18
CA HIS A 241 5.45 26.37 -11.26
C HIS A 241 4.77 25.59 -10.11
N PRO A 242 3.96 24.54 -10.36
CA PRO A 242 3.32 23.79 -9.27
C PRO A 242 4.33 23.02 -8.39
N LEU A 243 5.45 22.58 -8.97
CA LEU A 243 6.54 21.95 -8.23
C LEU A 243 7.28 22.96 -7.34
N GLN A 244 7.59 24.14 -7.87
CA GLN A 244 8.23 25.23 -7.13
C GLN A 244 7.37 25.66 -5.94
N ASP A 245 6.07 25.86 -6.13
CA ASP A 245 5.15 26.20 -5.04
C ASP A 245 5.13 25.12 -3.95
N SER A 246 5.15 23.86 -4.34
CA SER A 246 5.15 22.73 -3.40
C SER A 246 6.49 22.63 -2.65
N ILE A 247 7.61 22.79 -3.35
CA ILE A 247 8.96 22.81 -2.77
C ILE A 247 9.09 23.99 -1.80
N ASN A 248 8.63 25.18 -2.19
CA ASN A 248 8.67 26.38 -1.36
C ASN A 248 7.88 26.21 -0.06
N LYS A 249 6.70 25.57 -0.11
CA LYS A 249 5.92 25.25 1.09
C LYS A 249 6.66 24.26 2.01
N ILE A 250 7.26 23.21 1.46
CA ILE A 250 8.04 22.23 2.25
C ILE A 250 9.27 22.89 2.87
N LEU A 251 9.98 23.71 2.10
CA LEU A 251 11.14 24.48 2.56
C LEU A 251 10.74 25.47 3.65
N PHE A 252 9.60 26.15 3.52
CA PHE A 252 9.08 27.06 4.55
C PHE A 252 8.82 26.34 5.88
N VAL A 253 8.14 25.19 5.85
CA VAL A 253 7.89 24.37 7.05
C VAL A 253 9.20 23.88 7.65
N SER A 254 10.13 23.43 6.82
CA SER A 254 11.43 22.91 7.27
C SER A 254 12.31 24.01 7.84
N LYS A 255 12.27 25.21 7.26
CA LYS A 255 12.92 26.42 7.79
C LYS A 255 12.36 26.76 9.18
N SER A 256 11.04 26.80 9.33
CA SER A 256 10.39 27.05 10.63
C SER A 256 10.81 26.01 11.69
N ILE A 257 10.87 24.73 11.33
CA ILE A 257 11.37 23.68 12.23
C ILE A 257 12.84 23.91 12.61
N CYS A 258 13.68 24.25 11.64
CA CYS A 258 15.09 24.51 11.91
C CYS A 258 15.27 25.70 12.86
N ASP A 259 14.60 26.81 12.57
CA ASP A 259 14.74 28.06 13.32
C ASP A 259 14.15 27.94 14.73
N SER A 260 12.99 27.30 14.90
CA SER A 260 12.32 27.18 16.20
C SER A 260 12.81 26.00 17.05
N ILE A 261 13.21 24.87 16.43
CA ILE A 261 13.54 23.63 17.15
C ILE A 261 15.04 23.35 17.11
N ILE A 262 15.62 23.24 15.92
CA ILE A 262 16.99 22.72 15.74
C ILE A 262 18.03 23.72 16.23
N PHE A 263 17.86 24.99 15.90
CA PHE A 263 18.81 26.05 16.27
C PHE A 263 18.55 26.66 17.64
N SER A 264 17.48 26.25 18.33
CA SER A 264 17.11 26.80 19.63
C SER A 264 17.93 26.18 20.77
N PRO A 265 18.51 26.98 21.69
CA PRO A 265 19.36 26.47 22.77
C PRO A 265 18.61 25.67 23.83
N TYR A 266 17.33 25.98 24.08
CA TYR A 266 16.54 25.35 25.16
C TYR A 266 15.84 24.05 24.73
N MET A 267 15.76 23.80 23.42
CA MET A 267 14.94 22.71 22.89
C MET A 267 15.49 21.32 23.21
N SER A 268 16.78 21.17 23.46
CA SER A 268 17.37 19.91 23.94
C SER A 268 16.68 19.42 25.22
N PHE A 269 16.44 20.32 26.17
CA PHE A 269 15.78 19.99 27.44
C PHE A 269 14.31 19.64 27.23
N VAL A 270 13.59 20.43 26.43
CA VAL A 270 12.18 20.18 26.10
C VAL A 270 12.00 18.82 25.43
N LEU A 271 12.85 18.51 24.44
CA LEU A 271 12.81 17.23 23.73
C LEU A 271 13.11 16.04 24.66
N LEU A 272 14.08 16.17 25.57
CA LEU A 272 14.38 15.13 26.57
C LEU A 272 13.18 14.87 27.49
N LEU A 273 12.52 15.93 27.96
CA LEU A 273 11.32 15.81 28.78
C LEU A 273 10.18 15.13 28.01
N CYS A 274 9.96 15.51 26.74
CA CYS A 274 8.98 14.86 25.87
C CYS A 274 9.30 13.38 25.62
N ILE A 275 10.57 13.03 25.39
CA ILE A 275 10.99 11.62 25.23
C ILE A 275 10.72 10.84 26.52
N ALA A 276 11.07 11.40 27.69
CA ALA A 276 10.81 10.76 28.98
C ALA A 276 9.31 10.49 29.21
N LEU A 277 8.46 11.48 28.89
CA LEU A 277 7.00 11.34 28.93
C LEU A 277 6.51 10.23 28.00
N VAL A 278 6.97 10.20 26.74
CA VAL A 278 6.58 9.15 25.79
C VAL A 278 7.05 7.78 26.26
N LEU A 279 8.28 7.66 26.78
CA LEU A 279 8.82 6.40 27.29
C LEU A 279 8.04 5.87 28.50
N SER A 280 7.47 6.74 29.33
CA SER A 280 6.65 6.37 30.49
C SER A 280 5.33 5.66 30.14
N ILE A 281 4.85 5.81 28.90
CA ILE A 281 3.62 5.15 28.42
C ILE A 281 3.87 3.64 28.30
N LYS A 282 3.27 2.85 29.20
CA LYS A 282 3.39 1.39 29.22
C LYS A 282 2.84 0.78 27.94
N SER A 283 3.68 0.04 27.21
CA SER A 283 3.31 -0.69 26.00
C SER A 283 3.75 -2.14 26.12
N LYS A 284 2.86 -3.07 25.80
CA LYS A 284 3.15 -4.52 25.86
C LYS A 284 3.01 -5.12 24.46
N PRO A 285 4.03 -5.86 23.97
CA PRO A 285 3.93 -6.60 22.73
C PRO A 285 2.92 -7.75 22.91
N LEU A 286 2.35 -8.20 21.81
CA LEU A 286 1.54 -9.42 21.82
C LEU A 286 2.47 -10.63 21.87
N LEU A 287 2.33 -11.45 22.91
CA LEU A 287 2.85 -12.82 22.87
C LEU A 287 2.12 -13.58 21.76
N ASN A 288 2.78 -14.59 21.22
CA ASN A 288 2.40 -15.33 20.02
C ASN A 288 0.88 -15.55 19.81
N ARG A 289 0.53 -15.68 18.52
CA ARG A 289 -0.80 -15.57 17.85
C ARG A 289 -2.01 -16.27 18.50
N PHE A 290 -1.80 -17.15 19.47
CA PHE A 290 -2.79 -18.09 20.01
C PHE A 290 -3.36 -17.73 21.40
N ILE A 291 -2.85 -16.69 22.08
CA ILE A 291 -3.20 -16.43 23.50
C ILE A 291 -4.20 -15.27 23.69
N VAL A 292 -4.55 -14.53 22.62
CA VAL A 292 -5.65 -13.56 22.74
C VAL A 292 -6.95 -14.35 22.73
N SER A 293 -7.46 -14.68 23.92
CA SER A 293 -8.80 -15.20 24.11
C SER A 293 -9.76 -14.32 23.32
N LEU A 294 -10.28 -14.90 22.23
CA LEU A 294 -11.37 -14.36 21.43
C LEU A 294 -12.61 -14.34 22.32
N THR A 295 -12.70 -13.33 23.17
CA THR A 295 -13.93 -12.97 23.82
C THR A 295 -14.96 -12.75 22.71
N ASN A 296 -16.06 -13.50 22.74
CA ASN A 296 -17.26 -13.33 21.91
C ASN A 296 -17.79 -11.90 22.05
N LYS A 297 -17.17 -10.94 21.36
CA LYS A 297 -17.56 -9.54 21.37
C LYS A 297 -18.45 -9.32 20.16
N LYS A 298 -19.71 -8.93 20.41
CA LYS A 298 -20.65 -8.46 19.38
C LYS A 298 -20.15 -7.13 18.80
N ASP A 299 -19.18 -7.18 17.90
CA ASP A 299 -18.60 -6.02 17.22
C ASP A 299 -19.05 -5.94 15.75
N LEU A 300 -18.54 -4.98 14.98
CA LEU A 300 -18.96 -4.83 13.58
C LEU A 300 -18.69 -6.10 12.75
N LEU A 301 -17.59 -6.82 12.98
CA LEU A 301 -17.33 -8.09 12.27
C LEU A 301 -18.43 -9.11 12.54
N TYR A 302 -18.86 -9.26 13.79
CA TYR A 302 -19.98 -10.12 14.14
C TYR A 302 -21.27 -9.76 13.38
N TYR A 303 -21.63 -8.48 13.34
CA TYR A 303 -22.84 -8.03 12.65
C TYR A 303 -22.75 -8.22 11.13
N PHE A 304 -21.60 -7.92 10.51
CA PHE A 304 -21.39 -8.15 9.08
C PHE A 304 -21.37 -9.65 8.74
N SER A 305 -20.73 -10.50 9.55
CA SER A 305 -20.78 -11.96 9.37
C SER A 305 -22.20 -12.51 9.48
N LYS A 306 -23.02 -11.98 10.41
CA LYS A 306 -24.44 -12.33 10.48
C LYS A 306 -25.24 -11.88 9.25
N LEU A 307 -24.97 -10.67 8.76
CA LEU A 307 -25.60 -10.16 7.54
C LEU A 307 -25.23 -11.03 6.33
N TYR A 308 -23.97 -11.43 6.19
CA TYR A 308 -23.52 -12.38 5.17
C TYR A 308 -24.12 -13.77 5.33
N ALA A 309 -24.26 -14.27 6.56
CA ALA A 309 -24.94 -15.54 6.83
C ALA A 309 -26.42 -15.48 6.44
N LEU A 310 -27.09 -14.34 6.65
CA LEU A 310 -28.46 -14.11 6.20
C LEU A 310 -28.55 -14.09 4.67
N PHE A 311 -27.62 -13.42 3.99
CA PHE A 311 -27.51 -13.46 2.53
C PHE A 311 -27.33 -14.88 2.01
N ASN A 312 -26.44 -15.67 2.62
CA ASN A 312 -26.27 -17.07 2.26
C ASN A 312 -27.58 -17.85 2.42
N ARG A 313 -28.23 -17.77 3.59
CA ARG A 313 -29.51 -18.48 3.85
C ARG A 313 -30.63 -18.12 2.87
N ARG A 314 -30.66 -16.88 2.37
CA ARG A 314 -31.72 -16.43 1.44
C ARG A 314 -31.39 -16.67 -0.03
N ILE A 315 -30.15 -16.39 -0.46
CA ILE A 315 -29.76 -16.36 -1.86
C ILE A 315 -29.07 -17.67 -2.29
N PHE A 316 -27.98 -18.04 -1.62
CA PHE A 316 -27.09 -19.10 -2.10
C PHE A 316 -27.40 -20.49 -1.54
N LYS A 317 -27.84 -20.56 -0.28
CA LYS A 317 -28.21 -21.76 0.46
C LYS A 317 -27.09 -22.82 0.43
N ASP A 318 -25.84 -22.40 0.67
CA ASP A 318 -24.66 -23.26 0.63
C ASP A 318 -24.04 -23.43 2.04
N ASP A 319 -23.98 -24.66 2.54
CA ASP A 319 -23.51 -24.94 3.90
C ASP A 319 -22.00 -24.68 4.07
N ILE A 320 -21.21 -24.95 3.04
CA ILE A 320 -19.76 -24.71 3.04
C ILE A 320 -19.49 -23.21 3.07
N LEU A 321 -20.28 -22.40 2.36
CA LEU A 321 -20.24 -20.95 2.46
C LEU A 321 -20.63 -20.45 3.85
N GLY A 322 -21.63 -21.07 4.48
CA GLY A 322 -21.99 -20.77 5.87
C GLY A 322 -20.81 -20.98 6.81
N PHE A 323 -20.09 -22.09 6.63
CA PHE A 323 -18.87 -22.37 7.39
C PHE A 323 -17.75 -21.35 7.12
N GLU A 324 -17.46 -21.01 5.85
CA GLU A 324 -16.45 -20.00 5.52
C GLU A 324 -16.80 -18.61 6.12
N ILE A 325 -18.08 -18.24 6.17
CA ILE A 325 -18.53 -17.00 6.85
C ILE A 325 -18.27 -17.07 8.36
N THR A 326 -18.51 -18.21 9.02
CA THR A 326 -18.18 -18.36 10.44
C THR A 326 -16.68 -18.36 10.70
N LEU A 327 -15.88 -18.80 9.73
CA LEU A 327 -14.42 -18.74 9.80
C LEU A 327 -13.93 -17.29 9.84
N LEU A 328 -14.60 -16.37 9.13
CA LEU A 328 -14.26 -14.94 9.18
C LEU A 328 -14.27 -14.39 10.62
N GLU A 329 -15.21 -14.88 11.44
CA GLU A 329 -15.31 -14.51 12.85
C GLU A 329 -14.23 -15.20 13.70
N ARG A 330 -13.94 -16.48 13.44
CA ARG A 330 -12.93 -17.26 14.18
C ARG A 330 -11.50 -16.78 13.90
N GLU A 331 -11.21 -16.40 12.66
CA GLU A 331 -9.91 -15.90 12.21
C GLU A 331 -9.82 -14.36 12.21
N ARG A 332 -10.52 -13.73 13.16
CA ARG A 332 -10.61 -12.27 13.31
C ARG A 332 -9.27 -11.56 13.31
N PHE A 333 -8.19 -12.19 13.79
CA PHE A 333 -6.86 -11.60 13.79
C PHE A 333 -6.32 -11.32 12.38
N LEU A 334 -6.71 -12.12 11.37
CA LEU A 334 -6.34 -11.93 9.97
C LEU A 334 -7.17 -10.83 9.30
N ILE A 335 -8.46 -10.76 9.65
CA ILE A 335 -9.43 -9.91 8.96
C ILE A 335 -9.51 -8.50 9.56
N SER A 336 -9.47 -8.40 10.89
CA SER A 336 -9.57 -7.15 11.64
C SER A 336 -8.62 -6.04 11.17
N PRO A 337 -7.37 -6.33 10.74
CA PRO A 337 -6.46 -5.32 10.23
C PRO A 337 -6.88 -4.59 8.96
N LYS A 338 -7.74 -5.14 8.11
CA LYS A 338 -8.16 -4.45 6.88
C LYS A 338 -9.67 -4.53 6.65
N PHE A 339 -10.42 -4.89 7.69
CA PHE A 339 -11.87 -5.13 7.66
C PHE A 339 -12.69 -4.11 6.86
N PHE A 340 -12.47 -2.80 7.06
CA PHE A 340 -13.24 -1.78 6.32
C PHE A 340 -12.87 -1.69 4.84
N GLN A 341 -11.62 -1.99 4.47
CA GLN A 341 -11.20 -2.10 3.07
C GLN A 341 -11.81 -3.33 2.41
N MET A 342 -12.03 -4.41 3.18
CA MET A 342 -12.71 -5.62 2.71
C MET A 342 -14.20 -5.40 2.42
N ILE A 343 -14.85 -4.47 3.13
CA ILE A 343 -16.30 -4.25 3.05
C ILE A 343 -16.67 -3.12 2.11
N PHE A 344 -15.92 -2.01 2.12
CA PHE A 344 -16.26 -0.79 1.38
C PHE A 344 -15.40 -0.64 0.12
N PHE A 345 -14.36 0.18 0.16
CA PHE A 345 -13.41 0.31 -0.94
C PHE A 345 -11.98 0.23 -0.40
N THR A 346 -11.08 -0.31 -1.23
CA THR A 346 -9.66 -0.29 -0.94
C THR A 346 -9.10 1.11 -1.14
N TYR A 347 -7.95 1.39 -0.55
CA TYR A 347 -7.32 2.71 -0.69
C TYR A 347 -6.88 2.99 -2.13
N GLU A 348 -6.46 1.97 -2.89
CA GLU A 348 -6.13 2.11 -4.31
C GLU A 348 -7.37 2.48 -5.13
N SER A 349 -8.51 1.81 -4.87
CA SER A 349 -9.79 2.14 -5.53
C SER A 349 -10.23 3.58 -5.26
N LEU A 350 -10.05 4.08 -4.03
CA LEU A 350 -10.38 5.46 -3.67
C LEU A 350 -9.43 6.49 -4.28
N PHE A 351 -8.15 6.15 -4.40
CA PHE A 351 -7.18 6.96 -5.14
C PHE A 351 -7.60 7.13 -6.60
N TYR A 352 -7.99 6.04 -7.26
CA TYR A 352 -8.52 6.09 -8.62
C TYR A 352 -9.82 6.90 -8.69
N MET A 353 -10.73 6.75 -7.73
CA MET A 353 -11.93 7.58 -7.66
C MET A 353 -11.60 9.07 -7.62
N GLY A 354 -10.58 9.48 -6.85
CA GLY A 354 -10.08 10.86 -6.83
C GLY A 354 -9.55 11.33 -8.18
N LEU A 355 -8.76 10.49 -8.87
CA LEU A 355 -8.26 10.78 -10.22
C LEU A 355 -9.41 11.05 -11.21
N PHE A 356 -10.36 10.12 -11.29
CA PHE A 356 -11.47 10.20 -12.25
C PHE A 356 -12.46 11.32 -11.92
N VAL A 357 -12.69 11.65 -10.64
CA VAL A 357 -13.54 12.79 -10.26
C VAL A 357 -12.95 14.11 -10.75
N ASN A 358 -11.63 14.32 -10.61
CA ASN A 358 -11.01 15.53 -11.14
C ASN A 358 -11.02 15.56 -12.68
N LEU A 359 -10.75 14.41 -13.32
CA LEU A 359 -10.85 14.31 -14.78
C LEU A 359 -12.25 14.65 -15.27
N PHE A 360 -13.29 14.17 -14.58
CA PHE A 360 -14.70 14.48 -14.86
C PHE A 360 -14.98 15.99 -14.74
N GLN A 361 -14.50 16.64 -13.68
CA GLN A 361 -14.66 18.09 -13.50
C GLN A 361 -13.88 18.94 -14.52
N SER A 362 -12.77 18.39 -15.04
CA SER A 362 -11.91 19.07 -16.01
C SER A 362 -12.36 18.84 -17.46
N SER A 363 -13.14 17.80 -17.72
CA SER A 363 -13.75 17.58 -19.02
C SER A 363 -14.97 18.49 -19.18
N HIS A 364 -15.08 19.17 -20.32
CA HIS A 364 -16.26 19.93 -20.72
C HIS A 364 -17.04 19.20 -21.84
N ASP A 365 -16.77 17.91 -22.04
CA ASP A 365 -17.34 17.08 -23.09
C ASP A 365 -18.09 15.90 -22.47
N ASN A 366 -19.42 15.90 -22.62
CA ASN A 366 -20.33 14.90 -22.07
C ASN A 366 -19.97 13.46 -22.48
N VAL A 367 -19.39 13.25 -23.67
CA VAL A 367 -19.01 11.91 -24.15
C VAL A 367 -17.74 11.43 -23.45
N LEU A 368 -16.79 12.32 -23.20
CA LEU A 368 -15.57 12.02 -22.45
C LEU A 368 -15.88 11.76 -20.97
N GLU A 369 -16.73 12.58 -20.36
CA GLU A 369 -17.23 12.41 -19.00
C GLU A 369 -17.84 11.03 -18.79
N TYR A 370 -18.65 10.60 -19.76
CA TYR A 370 -19.28 9.30 -19.77
C TYR A 370 -18.26 8.15 -19.91
N LEU A 371 -17.31 8.25 -20.83
CA LEU A 371 -16.21 7.29 -20.99
C LEU A 371 -15.38 7.14 -19.70
N LEU A 372 -15.05 8.26 -19.05
CA LEU A 372 -14.32 8.30 -17.78
C LEU A 372 -15.11 7.60 -16.67
N PHE A 373 -16.42 7.81 -16.61
CA PHE A 373 -17.30 7.14 -15.64
C PHE A 373 -17.30 5.61 -15.82
N MET A 374 -17.42 5.13 -17.06
CA MET A 374 -17.41 3.69 -17.33
C MET A 374 -16.06 3.06 -16.98
N ALA A 375 -14.96 3.76 -17.28
CA ALA A 375 -13.61 3.33 -16.91
C ALA A 375 -13.44 3.27 -15.38
N LEU A 376 -13.96 4.27 -14.65
CA LEU A 376 -13.95 4.30 -13.19
C LEU A 376 -14.65 3.06 -12.60
N VAL A 377 -15.86 2.75 -13.06
CA VAL A 377 -16.66 1.60 -12.60
C VAL A 377 -15.90 0.28 -12.83
N LEU A 378 -15.38 0.07 -14.04
CA LEU A 378 -14.61 -1.13 -14.37
C LEU A 378 -13.37 -1.24 -13.48
N LEU A 379 -12.63 -0.14 -13.35
CA LEU A 379 -11.36 -0.14 -12.65
C LEU A 379 -11.53 -0.37 -11.15
N ILE A 380 -12.55 0.22 -10.52
CA ILE A 380 -12.89 -0.03 -9.11
C ILE A 380 -13.25 -1.52 -8.92
N MET A 381 -14.16 -2.07 -9.74
CA MET A 381 -14.62 -3.45 -9.56
C MET A 381 -13.50 -4.48 -9.76
N PHE A 382 -12.66 -4.31 -10.79
CA PHE A 382 -11.52 -5.19 -11.04
C PHE A 382 -10.46 -5.07 -9.94
N ASN A 383 -10.11 -3.85 -9.52
CA ASN A 383 -9.05 -3.63 -8.53
C ASN A 383 -9.47 -4.09 -7.16
N HIS A 384 -10.67 -3.72 -6.71
CA HIS A 384 -11.17 -4.14 -5.41
C HIS A 384 -11.20 -5.67 -5.29
N CYS A 385 -11.72 -6.39 -6.30
CA CYS A 385 -11.76 -7.85 -6.26
C CYS A 385 -10.35 -8.49 -6.32
N PHE A 386 -9.43 -7.91 -7.09
CA PHE A 386 -8.04 -8.36 -7.14
C PHE A 386 -7.35 -8.16 -5.79
N GLU A 387 -7.53 -7.00 -5.18
CA GLU A 387 -6.98 -6.62 -3.88
C GLU A 387 -7.55 -7.48 -2.74
N LEU A 388 -8.86 -7.74 -2.74
CA LEU A 388 -9.47 -8.66 -1.77
C LEU A 388 -8.73 -10.01 -1.72
N ARG A 389 -8.35 -10.54 -2.88
CA ARG A 389 -7.66 -11.83 -2.95
C ARG A 389 -6.16 -11.73 -2.67
N THR A 390 -5.47 -10.67 -3.07
CA THR A 390 -4.04 -10.48 -2.71
C THR A 390 -3.85 -10.16 -1.24
N GLU A 391 -4.76 -9.40 -0.64
CA GLU A 391 -4.66 -8.97 0.76
C GLU A 391 -5.14 -10.02 1.75
N TYR A 392 -6.05 -10.89 1.32
CA TYR A 392 -6.59 -12.00 2.11
C TYR A 392 -6.38 -13.37 1.45
N PRO A 393 -5.12 -13.75 1.15
CA PRO A 393 -4.84 -15.02 0.49
C PRO A 393 -5.30 -16.22 1.33
N GLN A 394 -5.34 -16.08 2.66
CA GLN A 394 -5.84 -17.14 3.55
C GLN A 394 -7.32 -17.48 3.32
N LEU A 395 -8.13 -16.52 2.89
CA LEU A 395 -9.55 -16.72 2.63
C LEU A 395 -9.81 -17.34 1.27
N PHE A 396 -9.00 -17.04 0.26
CA PHE A 396 -9.30 -17.37 -1.13
C PHE A 396 -8.43 -18.47 -1.73
N LEU A 397 -7.21 -18.70 -1.23
CA LEU A 397 -6.42 -19.84 -1.69
C LEU A 397 -7.03 -21.14 -1.19
N LEU A 398 -7.17 -22.11 -2.09
CA LEU A 398 -7.72 -23.43 -1.76
C LEU A 398 -6.86 -24.12 -0.71
N GLY A 399 -5.54 -24.00 -0.87
CA GLY A 399 -4.48 -24.58 -0.04
C GLY A 399 -4.31 -24.03 1.37
N ALA A 400 -4.93 -22.89 1.69
CA ALA A 400 -4.58 -22.08 2.86
C ALA A 400 -4.79 -22.78 4.21
N ILE A 401 -5.67 -23.78 4.28
CA ILE A 401 -6.04 -24.44 5.54
C ILE A 401 -5.87 -25.95 5.39
N LYS A 402 -4.68 -26.43 5.74
CA LYS A 402 -4.24 -27.84 5.62
C LYS A 402 -5.22 -28.82 6.27
N GLU A 403 -5.68 -28.51 7.47
CA GLU A 403 -6.62 -29.35 8.24
C GLU A 403 -7.94 -29.54 7.50
N LYS A 404 -8.46 -28.50 6.85
CA LYS A 404 -9.70 -28.56 6.07
C LYS A 404 -9.53 -29.40 4.82
N ILE A 405 -8.44 -29.21 4.07
CA ILE A 405 -8.15 -30.03 2.91
C ILE A 405 -8.06 -31.50 3.33
N ILE A 406 -7.38 -31.82 4.43
CA ILE A 406 -7.31 -33.19 4.94
C ILE A 406 -8.70 -33.76 5.27
N LEU A 407 -9.62 -32.97 5.84
CA LEU A 407 -11.00 -33.40 6.08
C LEU A 407 -11.77 -33.71 4.79
N PHE A 408 -11.61 -32.91 3.74
CA PHE A 408 -12.16 -33.23 2.41
C PHE A 408 -11.62 -34.59 1.92
N ARG A 409 -10.34 -34.88 2.17
CA ARG A 409 -9.69 -36.15 1.80
C ARG A 409 -10.37 -37.32 2.47
N PHE A 410 -10.55 -37.23 3.79
CA PHE A 410 -11.15 -38.29 4.60
C PHE A 410 -12.63 -38.48 4.32
N SER A 411 -13.35 -37.43 3.93
CA SER A 411 -14.76 -37.52 3.55
C SER A 411 -14.99 -38.13 2.16
N GLY A 412 -13.94 -38.34 1.36
CA GLY A 412 -14.05 -38.78 -0.03
C GLY A 412 -14.67 -37.73 -0.98
N THR A 413 -14.91 -36.51 -0.50
CA THR A 413 -15.42 -35.41 -1.31
C THR A 413 -14.27 -34.64 -1.94
N GLY A 414 -14.35 -34.39 -3.27
CA GLY A 414 -13.36 -33.58 -3.98
C GLY A 414 -13.36 -32.12 -3.54
N ILE A 415 -12.37 -31.34 -3.95
CA ILE A 415 -12.19 -29.93 -3.51
C ILE A 415 -13.15 -28.95 -4.23
N TYR A 416 -13.86 -29.40 -5.27
CA TYR A 416 -14.76 -28.58 -6.05
C TYR A 416 -15.83 -27.79 -5.24
N PRO A 417 -16.51 -28.37 -4.22
CA PRO A 417 -17.46 -27.64 -3.39
C PRO A 417 -16.81 -26.50 -2.59
N LEU A 418 -15.58 -26.67 -2.12
CA LEU A 418 -14.81 -25.62 -1.46
C LEU A 418 -14.49 -24.48 -2.44
N TYR A 419 -14.08 -24.80 -3.66
CA TYR A 419 -13.85 -23.80 -4.71
C TYR A 419 -15.11 -22.98 -5.02
N ARG A 420 -16.25 -23.65 -5.18
CA ARG A 420 -17.54 -22.99 -5.38
C ARG A 420 -17.87 -22.06 -4.22
N SER A 421 -17.74 -22.52 -2.99
CA SER A 421 -17.98 -21.71 -1.79
C SER A 421 -17.09 -20.46 -1.75
N LYS A 422 -15.80 -20.55 -2.10
CA LYS A 422 -14.91 -19.38 -2.13
C LYS A 422 -15.28 -18.35 -3.21
N ILE A 423 -15.80 -18.79 -4.36
CA ILE A 423 -16.38 -17.87 -5.35
C ILE A 423 -17.60 -17.15 -4.77
N LEU A 424 -18.49 -17.89 -4.12
CA LEU A 424 -19.70 -17.32 -3.50
C LEU A 424 -19.34 -16.34 -2.38
N LEU A 425 -18.30 -16.63 -1.60
CA LEU A 425 -17.77 -15.72 -0.58
C LEU A 425 -17.31 -14.40 -1.22
N MET A 426 -16.62 -14.46 -2.36
CA MET A 426 -16.20 -13.26 -3.08
C MET A 426 -17.38 -12.46 -3.63
N TYR A 427 -18.44 -13.12 -4.12
CA TYR A 427 -19.69 -12.43 -4.51
C TYR A 427 -20.34 -11.71 -3.32
N ILE A 428 -20.41 -12.36 -2.16
CA ILE A 428 -20.98 -11.76 -0.94
C ILE A 428 -20.18 -10.52 -0.53
N LEU A 429 -18.84 -10.61 -0.49
CA LEU A 429 -17.98 -9.49 -0.13
C LEU A 429 -18.06 -8.34 -1.15
N MET A 430 -18.22 -8.66 -2.43
CA MET A 430 -18.36 -7.67 -3.51
C MET A 430 -19.73 -6.99 -3.57
N SER A 431 -20.73 -7.48 -2.82
CA SER A 431 -22.10 -6.93 -2.88
C SER A 431 -22.18 -5.47 -2.42
N ILE A 432 -21.55 -5.12 -1.29
CA ILE A 432 -21.58 -3.76 -0.74
C ILE A 432 -20.86 -2.76 -1.67
N PRO A 433 -19.62 -3.02 -2.13
CA PRO A 433 -18.95 -2.14 -3.08
C PRO A 433 -19.75 -1.94 -4.38
N ALA A 434 -20.37 -3.00 -4.90
CA ALA A 434 -21.22 -2.93 -6.09
C ALA A 434 -22.50 -2.11 -5.85
N ILE A 435 -23.14 -2.23 -4.69
CA ILE A 435 -24.31 -1.41 -4.31
C ILE A 435 -23.91 0.07 -4.22
N CYS A 436 -22.77 0.39 -3.63
CA CYS A 436 -22.26 1.76 -3.59
C CYS A 436 -22.08 2.35 -5.00
N LEU A 437 -21.46 1.61 -5.91
CA LEU A 437 -21.31 2.03 -7.32
C LEU A 437 -22.65 2.14 -8.04
N LEU A 438 -23.61 1.26 -7.74
CA LEU A 438 -24.95 1.32 -8.30
C LEU A 438 -25.69 2.58 -7.85
N MET A 439 -25.60 2.95 -6.56
CA MET A 439 -26.16 4.20 -6.04
C MET A 439 -25.56 5.43 -6.73
N VAL A 440 -24.24 5.44 -6.95
CA VAL A 440 -23.57 6.52 -7.70
C VAL A 440 -24.05 6.54 -9.15
N THR A 441 -24.16 5.39 -9.81
CA THR A 441 -24.67 5.30 -11.19
C THR A 441 -26.09 5.81 -11.30
N ILE A 442 -26.98 5.46 -10.36
CA ILE A 442 -28.36 5.95 -10.31
C ILE A 442 -28.38 7.47 -10.14
N TYR A 443 -27.53 8.01 -9.25
CA TYR A 443 -27.39 9.46 -9.10
C TYR A 443 -26.97 10.13 -10.43
N MET A 444 -25.98 9.58 -11.12
CA MET A 444 -25.53 10.11 -12.42
C MET A 444 -26.61 9.98 -13.51
N MET A 445 -27.45 8.93 -13.46
CA MET A 445 -28.57 8.76 -14.38
C MET A 445 -29.63 9.87 -14.26
N PHE A 446 -29.84 10.41 -13.06
CA PHE A 446 -30.72 11.58 -12.90
C PHE A 446 -30.17 12.83 -13.60
N ILE A 447 -28.85 12.91 -13.82
CA ILE A 447 -28.21 13.99 -14.57
C ILE A 447 -28.35 13.72 -16.08
N HIS A 448 -27.95 12.53 -16.55
CA HIS A 448 -28.09 12.11 -17.95
C HIS A 448 -28.44 10.63 -18.10
N ILE A 449 -29.43 10.30 -18.93
CA ILE A 449 -29.92 8.92 -19.09
C ILE A 449 -28.87 7.95 -19.68
N THR A 450 -27.87 8.47 -20.38
CA THR A 450 -26.78 7.68 -21.00
C THR A 450 -25.98 6.86 -19.98
N TYR A 451 -25.97 7.26 -18.71
CA TYR A 451 -25.37 6.51 -17.60
C TYR A 451 -26.00 5.13 -17.33
N ILE A 452 -27.11 4.78 -18.00
CA ILE A 452 -27.78 3.48 -17.88
C ILE A 452 -26.88 2.28 -18.21
N PHE A 453 -25.96 2.39 -19.17
CA PHE A 453 -25.04 1.30 -19.47
C PHE A 453 -24.05 1.04 -18.32
N GLY A 454 -23.85 2.01 -17.41
CA GLY A 454 -23.12 1.82 -16.17
C GLY A 454 -23.70 0.67 -15.34
N ILE A 455 -25.02 0.55 -15.29
CA ILE A 455 -25.71 -0.57 -14.61
C ILE A 455 -25.38 -1.89 -15.30
N ILE A 456 -25.45 -1.94 -16.63
CA ILE A 456 -25.15 -3.14 -17.42
C ILE A 456 -23.71 -3.59 -17.15
N ILE A 457 -22.76 -2.67 -17.17
CA ILE A 457 -21.36 -2.97 -16.86
C ILE A 457 -21.22 -3.46 -15.41
N ILE A 458 -21.77 -2.77 -14.41
CA ILE A 458 -21.73 -3.23 -13.01
C ILE A 458 -22.24 -4.66 -12.89
N CYS A 459 -23.37 -4.99 -13.50
CA CYS A 459 -23.94 -6.33 -13.45
C CYS A 459 -23.03 -7.39 -14.10
N ILE A 460 -22.48 -7.12 -15.29
CA ILE A 460 -21.57 -8.05 -15.99
C ILE A 460 -20.28 -8.22 -15.19
N THR A 461 -19.67 -7.11 -14.76
CA THR A 461 -18.42 -7.11 -14.01
C THR A 461 -18.58 -7.80 -12.65
N PHE A 462 -19.71 -7.59 -11.97
CA PHE A 462 -20.03 -8.26 -10.71
C PHE A 462 -20.02 -9.79 -10.87
N ILE A 463 -20.55 -10.32 -11.97
CA ILE A 463 -20.55 -11.76 -12.25
C ILE A 463 -19.15 -12.25 -12.67
N LEU A 464 -18.52 -11.53 -13.59
CA LEU A 464 -17.27 -11.90 -14.25
C LEU A 464 -16.09 -11.97 -13.28
N VAL A 465 -15.84 -10.87 -12.57
CA VAL A 465 -14.56 -10.66 -11.89
C VAL A 465 -14.28 -11.70 -10.80
N PRO A 466 -15.25 -12.08 -9.94
CA PRO A 466 -15.04 -13.12 -8.95
C PRO A 466 -14.62 -14.48 -9.53
N ILE A 467 -15.24 -14.93 -10.63
CA ILE A 467 -14.91 -16.20 -11.31
C ILE A 467 -13.48 -16.14 -11.84
N VAL A 468 -13.17 -15.05 -12.52
CA VAL A 468 -11.91 -14.84 -13.22
C VAL A 468 -10.74 -14.75 -12.22
N GLN A 469 -10.93 -14.04 -11.10
CA GLN A 469 -9.94 -13.97 -10.03
C GLN A 469 -9.76 -15.33 -9.34
N MET A 470 -10.82 -16.07 -9.07
CA MET A 470 -10.71 -17.38 -8.40
C MET A 470 -10.15 -18.48 -9.30
N TRP A 471 -10.34 -18.43 -10.62
CA TRP A 471 -9.85 -19.49 -11.49
C TRP A 471 -8.34 -19.75 -11.33
N ALA A 472 -7.52 -18.70 -11.21
CA ALA A 472 -6.09 -18.88 -11.11
C ALA A 472 -5.65 -19.63 -9.84
N THR A 473 -6.45 -19.59 -8.76
CA THR A 473 -6.13 -20.31 -7.51
C THR A 473 -6.21 -21.83 -7.67
N THR A 474 -6.77 -22.32 -8.79
CA THR A 474 -6.84 -23.76 -9.10
C THR A 474 -5.57 -24.29 -9.76
N PHE A 475 -4.67 -23.43 -10.26
CA PHE A 475 -3.43 -23.88 -10.90
C PHE A 475 -2.40 -24.40 -9.91
N LEU A 476 -2.37 -23.87 -8.69
CA LEU A 476 -1.42 -24.25 -7.66
C LEU A 476 -2.15 -24.35 -6.32
N ILE A 477 -2.33 -25.58 -5.85
CA ILE A 477 -2.91 -25.90 -4.55
C ILE A 477 -1.79 -26.44 -3.67
N LYS A 478 -1.17 -25.55 -2.90
CA LYS A 478 -0.10 -25.89 -1.97
C LYS A 478 -0.69 -26.13 -0.58
N THR A 479 -0.27 -27.19 0.11
CA THR A 479 -0.79 -27.55 1.45
C THR A 479 0.25 -27.45 2.55
N ASP A 480 1.50 -27.20 2.18
CA ASP A 480 2.66 -27.34 3.08
C ASP A 480 3.12 -25.99 3.60
N TYR A 481 2.21 -25.27 4.25
CA TYR A 481 2.54 -24.03 4.95
C TYR A 481 2.96 -24.34 6.40
N ILE A 482 4.07 -23.72 6.82
CA ILE A 482 4.55 -23.82 8.21
C ILE A 482 3.74 -22.86 9.10
N THR A 483 3.36 -21.68 8.59
CA THR A 483 2.46 -20.75 9.28
C THR A 483 1.44 -20.09 8.34
N TYR A 484 0.27 -19.69 8.86
CA TYR A 484 -0.77 -18.94 8.11
C TYR A 484 -0.30 -17.58 7.52
N MET A 485 0.84 -17.07 7.97
CA MET A 485 1.43 -15.82 7.45
C MET A 485 2.32 -16.06 6.22
N ASP A 486 2.68 -17.31 5.96
CA ASP A 486 3.45 -17.71 4.78
C ASP A 486 2.56 -17.90 3.55
N VAL A 487 1.23 -18.00 3.77
CA VAL A 487 0.20 -18.11 2.74
C VAL A 487 0.12 -16.79 1.95
N GLY A 488 0.34 -16.87 0.64
CA GLY A 488 0.37 -15.73 -0.28
C GLY A 488 1.73 -15.02 -0.41
N ALA A 489 2.77 -15.49 0.29
CA ALA A 489 4.10 -14.88 0.29
C ALA A 489 5.15 -15.69 -0.50
N THR A 490 4.78 -16.83 -1.07
CA THR A 490 5.71 -17.69 -1.82
C THR A 490 5.84 -17.25 -3.28
N ALA A 491 7.02 -17.48 -3.89
CA ALA A 491 7.27 -17.13 -5.29
C ALA A 491 6.29 -17.83 -6.26
N GLU A 492 5.81 -19.03 -5.89
CA GLU A 492 4.80 -19.79 -6.64
C GLU A 492 3.42 -19.12 -6.62
N GLU A 493 3.03 -18.52 -5.49
CA GLU A 493 1.77 -17.76 -5.38
C GLU A 493 1.86 -16.40 -6.08
N GLU A 494 3.07 -15.84 -6.22
CA GLU A 494 3.29 -14.64 -7.04
C GLU A 494 2.98 -14.90 -8.53
N LEU A 495 3.17 -16.13 -9.01
CA LEU A 495 2.75 -16.54 -10.35
C LEU A 495 1.23 -16.46 -10.51
N ILE A 496 0.47 -16.85 -9.47
CA ILE A 496 -1.00 -16.78 -9.45
C ILE A 496 -1.44 -15.31 -9.59
N ASN A 497 -0.78 -14.40 -8.86
CA ASN A 497 -1.04 -12.96 -8.94
C ASN A 497 -0.83 -12.42 -10.37
N LYS A 498 0.20 -12.90 -11.08
CA LYS A 498 0.49 -12.52 -12.47
C LYS A 498 -0.57 -13.03 -13.44
N MET A 499 -1.04 -14.27 -13.27
CA MET A 499 -2.13 -14.82 -14.09
C MET A 499 -3.45 -14.07 -13.90
N GLN A 500 -3.76 -13.68 -12.67
CA GLN A 500 -4.99 -12.95 -12.32
C GLN A 500 -5.03 -11.52 -12.84
N ALA A 501 -3.87 -10.96 -13.20
CA ALA A 501 -3.79 -9.65 -13.83
C ALA A 501 -4.13 -9.69 -15.33
N ILE A 502 -4.05 -10.85 -16.00
CA ILE A 502 -4.30 -10.98 -17.45
C ILE A 502 -5.69 -10.45 -17.87
N PRO A 503 -6.79 -10.79 -17.17
CA PRO A 503 -8.12 -10.35 -17.56
C PRO A 503 -8.31 -8.85 -17.38
N ARG A 504 -7.70 -8.25 -16.33
CA ARG A 504 -7.62 -6.79 -16.17
C ARG A 504 -6.85 -6.15 -17.33
N LYS A 505 -5.73 -6.75 -17.76
CA LYS A 505 -4.93 -6.26 -18.89
C LYS A 505 -5.68 -6.32 -20.23
N ILE A 506 -6.55 -7.31 -20.43
CA ILE A 506 -7.29 -7.45 -21.70
C ILE A 506 -8.57 -6.61 -21.70
N LEU A 507 -9.28 -6.54 -20.58
CA LEU A 507 -10.57 -5.88 -20.50
C LEU A 507 -10.48 -4.39 -20.14
N VAL A 508 -9.59 -4.01 -19.21
CA VAL A 508 -9.53 -2.63 -18.68
C VAL A 508 -8.45 -1.79 -19.37
N LEU A 509 -7.29 -2.38 -19.68
CA LEU A 509 -6.15 -1.63 -20.20
C LEU A 509 -6.40 -0.98 -21.57
N PRO A 510 -7.11 -1.61 -22.55
CA PRO A 510 -7.41 -0.94 -23.82
C PRO A 510 -8.20 0.35 -23.64
N LEU A 511 -9.16 0.36 -22.70
CA LEU A 511 -9.92 1.56 -22.36
C LEU A 511 -9.03 2.63 -21.72
N LEU A 512 -8.12 2.23 -20.83
CA LEU A 512 -7.14 3.15 -20.23
C LEU A 512 -6.18 3.73 -21.28
N TYR A 513 -5.71 2.92 -22.22
CA TYR A 513 -4.88 3.42 -23.33
C TYR A 513 -5.67 4.39 -24.20
N PHE A 514 -6.93 4.07 -24.53
CA PHE A 514 -7.78 4.97 -25.29
C PHE A 514 -8.00 6.31 -24.55
N LEU A 515 -8.32 6.27 -23.26
CA LEU A 515 -8.42 7.46 -22.42
C LEU A 515 -7.10 8.24 -22.35
N TYR A 516 -5.96 7.54 -22.26
CA TYR A 516 -4.65 8.15 -22.32
C TYR A 516 -4.42 8.84 -23.67
N PHE A 517 -4.76 8.21 -24.79
CA PHE A 517 -4.67 8.84 -26.12
C PHE A 517 -5.56 10.09 -26.23
N LEU A 518 -6.75 10.08 -25.61
CA LEU A 518 -7.65 11.24 -25.58
C LEU A 518 -7.08 12.43 -24.79
N LEU A 519 -6.15 12.19 -23.86
CA LEU A 519 -5.42 13.28 -23.19
C LEU A 519 -4.49 14.03 -24.14
N PHE A 520 -3.96 13.36 -25.17
CA PHE A 520 -3.02 13.96 -26.13
C PHE A 520 -3.71 14.38 -27.43
N MET A 521 -4.71 13.65 -27.91
CA MET A 521 -5.36 13.95 -29.19
C MET A 521 -6.81 14.39 -29.01
N LYS A 522 -7.22 15.42 -29.77
CA LYS A 522 -8.63 15.77 -29.95
C LYS A 522 -9.24 14.83 -30.99
N ILE A 523 -10.04 13.88 -30.52
CA ILE A 523 -10.81 12.98 -31.38
C ILE A 523 -12.23 13.55 -31.50
N PRO A 524 -12.82 13.63 -32.72
CA PRO A 524 -14.20 14.06 -32.89
C PRO A 524 -15.18 13.21 -32.06
N VAL A 525 -16.19 13.86 -31.49
CA VAL A 525 -17.19 13.23 -30.61
C VAL A 525 -17.85 12.00 -31.25
N GLN A 526 -18.16 12.06 -32.55
CA GLN A 526 -18.74 10.94 -33.31
C GLN A 526 -17.81 9.73 -33.34
N VAL A 527 -16.50 9.94 -33.54
CA VAL A 527 -15.50 8.87 -33.55
C VAL A 527 -15.33 8.27 -32.14
N MET A 528 -15.35 9.11 -31.10
CA MET A 528 -15.33 8.63 -29.71
C MET A 528 -16.53 7.73 -29.41
N PHE A 529 -17.73 8.10 -29.88
CA PHE A 529 -18.95 7.30 -29.71
C PHE A 529 -18.86 5.93 -30.41
N TYR A 530 -18.30 5.85 -31.61
CA TYR A 530 -18.11 4.57 -32.31
C TYR A 530 -17.07 3.68 -31.63
N ILE A 531 -15.93 4.23 -31.21
CA ILE A 531 -14.91 3.49 -30.46
C ILE A 531 -15.50 2.98 -29.15
N PHE A 532 -16.27 3.81 -28.46
CA PHE A 532 -16.96 3.42 -27.24
C PHE A 532 -17.94 2.27 -27.46
N SER A 533 -18.83 2.39 -28.44
CA SER A 533 -19.83 1.36 -28.76
C SER A 533 -19.15 0.03 -29.10
N THR A 534 -18.06 0.10 -29.87
CA THR A 534 -17.22 -1.07 -30.20
C THR A 534 -16.59 -1.68 -28.95
N TYR A 535 -16.08 -0.86 -28.04
CA TYR A 535 -15.52 -1.31 -26.78
C TYR A 535 -16.55 -2.00 -25.87
N VAL A 536 -17.78 -1.47 -25.77
CA VAL A 536 -18.85 -2.10 -24.98
C VAL A 536 -19.19 -3.48 -25.56
N ILE A 537 -19.34 -3.59 -26.87
CA ILE A 537 -19.60 -4.88 -27.55
C ILE A 537 -18.44 -5.86 -27.30
N PHE A 538 -17.21 -5.40 -27.50
CA PHE A 538 -15.98 -6.16 -27.21
C PHE A 538 -15.95 -6.64 -25.76
N TYR A 539 -16.25 -5.76 -24.80
CA TYR A 539 -16.26 -6.06 -23.38
C TYR A 539 -17.29 -7.15 -23.06
N ILE A 540 -18.51 -7.06 -23.58
CA ILE A 540 -19.56 -8.06 -23.35
C ILE A 540 -19.14 -9.42 -23.90
N LEU A 541 -18.70 -9.48 -25.16
CA LEU A 541 -18.31 -10.73 -25.84
C LEU A 541 -17.15 -11.43 -25.14
N ILE A 542 -16.08 -10.68 -24.84
CA ILE A 542 -14.88 -11.24 -24.23
C ILE A 542 -15.11 -11.59 -22.76
N SER A 543 -15.97 -10.84 -22.05
CA SER A 543 -16.40 -11.24 -20.70
C SER A 543 -17.09 -12.61 -20.73
N GLY A 544 -17.99 -12.85 -21.69
CA GLY A 544 -18.62 -14.16 -21.88
C GLY A 544 -17.60 -15.28 -22.13
N ALA A 545 -16.64 -15.03 -23.02
CA ALA A 545 -15.55 -15.97 -23.32
C ALA A 545 -14.70 -16.28 -22.08
N PHE A 546 -14.30 -15.27 -21.30
CA PHE A 546 -13.54 -15.46 -20.06
C PHE A 546 -14.31 -16.28 -19.03
N ILE A 547 -15.61 -16.01 -18.83
CA ILE A 547 -16.43 -16.80 -17.89
C ILE A 547 -16.41 -18.28 -18.29
N PHE A 548 -16.60 -18.58 -19.56
CA PHE A 548 -16.61 -19.96 -20.06
C PHE A 548 -15.26 -20.65 -19.89
N VAL A 549 -14.19 -19.98 -20.34
CA VAL A 549 -12.81 -20.50 -20.27
C VAL A 549 -12.39 -20.72 -18.82
N SER A 550 -12.56 -19.72 -17.96
CA SER A 550 -12.17 -19.79 -16.54
C SER A 550 -12.91 -20.92 -15.81
N LYS A 551 -14.22 -21.10 -16.03
CA LYS A 551 -14.96 -22.22 -15.44
C LYS A 551 -14.44 -23.57 -15.92
N LYS A 552 -14.20 -23.72 -17.23
CA LYS A 552 -13.73 -24.97 -17.83
C LYS A 552 -12.36 -25.38 -17.28
N TYR A 553 -11.41 -24.45 -17.26
CA TYR A 553 -10.08 -24.73 -16.74
C TYR A 553 -10.08 -24.96 -15.22
N ALA A 554 -10.87 -24.22 -14.44
CA ALA A 554 -10.99 -24.45 -13.00
C ALA A 554 -11.43 -25.89 -12.69
N VAL A 555 -12.48 -26.37 -13.36
CA VAL A 555 -12.99 -27.73 -13.19
C VAL A 555 -11.93 -28.77 -13.58
N ASN A 556 -11.25 -28.58 -14.71
CA ASN A 556 -10.23 -29.51 -15.18
C ASN A 556 -9.03 -29.60 -14.23
N ASN A 557 -8.56 -28.45 -13.72
CA ASN A 557 -7.44 -28.40 -12.78
C ASN A 557 -7.80 -29.06 -11.44
N ILE A 558 -9.00 -28.80 -10.92
CA ILE A 558 -9.47 -29.43 -9.67
C ILE A 558 -9.61 -30.94 -9.86
N LYS A 559 -10.20 -31.40 -10.97
CA LYS A 559 -10.28 -32.84 -11.27
C LYS A 559 -8.89 -33.50 -11.33
N LYS A 560 -7.91 -32.82 -11.95
CA LYS A 560 -6.53 -33.30 -12.01
C LYS A 560 -5.93 -33.41 -10.60
N PHE A 561 -6.09 -32.39 -9.77
CA PHE A 561 -5.63 -32.41 -8.38
C PHE A 561 -6.30 -33.52 -7.57
N ASP A 562 -7.63 -33.59 -7.57
CA ASP A 562 -8.41 -34.59 -6.84
C ASP A 562 -8.00 -36.01 -7.26
N SER A 563 -7.76 -36.26 -8.56
CA SER A 563 -7.32 -37.57 -9.06
C SER A 563 -5.97 -38.03 -8.53
N THR A 564 -5.06 -37.10 -8.23
CA THR A 564 -3.74 -37.39 -7.64
C THR A 564 -3.77 -37.44 -6.13
N TRP A 565 -4.63 -36.64 -5.51
CA TRP A 565 -4.62 -36.40 -4.07
C TRP A 565 -5.58 -37.30 -3.28
N LEU A 566 -6.70 -37.73 -3.90
CA LEU A 566 -7.63 -38.71 -3.32
C LEU A 566 -7.14 -40.17 -3.45
N ARG A 567 -6.13 -40.44 -4.28
CA ARG A 567 -5.52 -41.78 -4.34
C ARG A 567 -4.76 -42.03 -3.03
N LEU A 568 -5.24 -43.02 -2.29
CA LEU A 568 -4.50 -43.70 -1.22
C LEU A 568 -3.44 -44.58 -1.85
#